data_AF-A0A5D3E6V9-F1
#
_entry.id   AF-A0A5D3E6V9-F1
#
_cell.length_a   1.000
_cell.length_b   1.000
_cell.length_c   1.000
_cell.angle_alpha   90.00
_cell.angle_beta   90.00
_cell.angle_gamma   90.00
#
_symmetry.space_group_name_H-M   'P 1'
#
loop_
_entity.id
_entity.type
_entity.pdbx_description
1 polymer ?
#
loop_
_entity_poly.entity_id
_entity_poly.type
_entity_poly.pdbx_seq_one_letter_code
_entity_poly.pdbx_strand_id
1 'polypeptide(L)'
;SEISPADYWNTIIALVAKAKVYPVLHGSAMFNIGINELLDAISSFILPPASVSNRLSAYLYKIEHDPKGHKRSFLKIIDGSLRLR
;
A
#
# COMPACT_ATOMS: atom_id res chain seq x y z
N SER A 1 -3.12 -11.29 -33.54
CA SER A 1 -1.83 -11.37 -32.82
C SER A 1 -2.12 -11.83 -31.41
N GLU A 2 -1.36 -12.78 -30.90
CA GLU A 2 -1.52 -13.30 -29.54
C GLU A 2 -0.93 -12.28 -28.53
N ILE A 3 -1.63 -12.03 -27.42
CA ILE A 3 -1.16 -11.11 -26.38
C ILE A 3 -0.21 -11.88 -25.46
N SER A 4 0.98 -11.34 -25.17
CA SER A 4 1.89 -12.01 -24.26
C SER A 4 1.34 -12.02 -22.82
N PRO A 5 1.63 -13.04 -22.01
CA PRO A 5 1.21 -13.05 -20.60
C PRO A 5 1.69 -11.82 -19.81
N ALA A 6 2.89 -11.30 -20.12
CA ALA A 6 3.43 -10.11 -19.48
C ALA A 6 2.64 -8.84 -19.84
N ASP A 7 2.29 -8.67 -21.11
CA ASP A 7 1.49 -7.52 -21.56
C ASP A 7 0.08 -7.54 -20.97
N TYR A 8 -0.52 -8.73 -20.88
CA TYR A 8 -1.79 -8.92 -20.20
C TYR A 8 -1.70 -8.47 -18.73
N TRP A 9 -0.73 -8.97 -17.98
CA TRP A 9 -0.57 -8.65 -16.56
C TRP A 9 -0.26 -7.17 -16.30
N ASN A 10 0.65 -6.58 -17.08
CA ASN A 10 0.97 -5.15 -16.99
C ASN A 10 -0.27 -4.28 -17.26
N THR A 11 -1.11 -4.69 -18.20
CA THR A 11 -2.37 -4.00 -18.51
C THR A 11 -3.32 -4.04 -17.31
N ILE A 12 -3.50 -5.19 -16.67
CA ILE A 12 -4.35 -5.31 -15.48
C ILE A 12 -3.84 -4.41 -14.35
N ILE A 13 -2.54 -4.44 -14.04
CA ILE A 13 -1.94 -3.58 -12.99
C ILE A 13 -2.22 -2.10 -13.29
N ALA A 14 -2.03 -1.67 -14.54
CA ALA A 14 -2.28 -0.29 -14.95
C ALA A 14 -3.77 0.11 -14.84
N LEU A 15 -4.70 -0.81 -15.11
CA LEU A 15 -6.14 -0.57 -14.97
C LEU A 15 -6.55 -0.47 -13.50
N VAL A 16 -5.97 -1.29 -12.61
CA VAL A 16 -6.21 -1.21 -11.17
C VAL A 16 -5.67 0.11 -10.60
N ALA A 17 -4.46 0.50 -10.96
CA ALA A 17 -3.86 1.78 -10.54
C ALA A 17 -4.70 3.00 -10.97
N LYS A 18 -5.42 2.90 -12.10
CA LYS A 18 -6.33 3.94 -12.61
C LYS A 18 -7.77 3.80 -12.11
N ALA A 19 -8.02 2.88 -11.17
CA ALA A 19 -9.35 2.57 -10.63
C ALA A 19 -10.39 2.26 -11.73
N LYS A 20 -9.98 1.53 -12.78
CA LYS A 20 -10.87 1.06 -13.86
C LYS A 20 -11.32 -0.38 -13.66
N VAL A 21 -10.55 -1.14 -12.90
CA VAL A 21 -10.83 -2.52 -12.51
C VAL A 21 -10.53 -2.67 -11.03
N TYR A 22 -11.31 -3.50 -10.34
CA TYR A 22 -11.14 -3.80 -8.93
C TYR A 22 -10.93 -5.31 -8.76
N PRO A 23 -9.73 -5.76 -8.33
CA PRO A 23 -9.50 -7.18 -8.05
C PRO A 23 -10.42 -7.65 -6.94
N VAL A 24 -11.05 -8.81 -7.13
CA VAL A 24 -11.87 -9.47 -6.11
C VAL A 24 -11.16 -10.74 -5.69
N LEU A 25 -10.85 -10.83 -4.40
CA LEU A 25 -10.24 -12.00 -3.78
C LEU A 25 -11.22 -12.61 -2.77
N HIS A 26 -11.06 -13.91 -2.50
CA HIS A 26 -11.85 -14.62 -1.49
C HIS A 26 -10.92 -15.47 -0.61
N GLY A 27 -11.34 -15.72 0.62
CA GLY A 27 -10.56 -16.48 1.58
C GLY A 27 -11.20 -16.48 2.97
N SER A 28 -10.50 -17.07 3.93
CA SER A 28 -10.87 -17.01 5.35
C SER A 28 -9.61 -16.96 6.19
N ALA A 29 -9.44 -15.84 6.90
CA ALA A 29 -8.34 -15.70 7.86
C ALA A 29 -8.44 -16.73 8.98
N MET A 30 -9.66 -17.04 9.44
CA MET A 30 -9.90 -18.02 10.50
C MET A 30 -9.44 -19.43 10.12
N PHE A 31 -9.57 -19.80 8.84
CA PHE A 31 -9.13 -21.09 8.31
C PHE A 31 -7.77 -21.03 7.61
N ASN A 32 -7.08 -19.89 7.66
CA ASN A 32 -5.80 -19.65 6.98
C ASN A 32 -5.85 -19.90 5.45
N ILE A 33 -6.94 -19.51 4.80
CA ILE A 33 -7.16 -19.63 3.35
C ILE A 33 -7.06 -18.25 2.70
N GLY A 34 -6.21 -18.09 1.69
CA GLY A 34 -6.13 -16.86 0.88
C GLY A 34 -5.25 -15.75 1.46
N ILE A 35 -4.52 -15.98 2.55
CA ILE A 35 -3.69 -14.95 3.20
C ILE A 35 -2.50 -14.55 2.32
N ASN A 36 -1.78 -15.51 1.75
CA ASN A 36 -0.63 -15.22 0.89
C ASN A 36 -1.08 -14.54 -0.41
N GLU A 37 -2.15 -15.06 -1.02
CA GLU A 37 -2.73 -14.50 -2.24
C GLU A 37 -3.21 -13.05 -2.04
N LEU A 38 -3.76 -12.73 -0.86
CA LEU A 38 -4.11 -11.36 -0.49
C LEU A 38 -2.87 -10.46 -0.38
N LEU A 39 -1.80 -10.92 0.26
CA LEU A 39 -0.55 -10.16 0.41
C LEU A 39 0.13 -9.94 -0.95
N ASP A 40 0.14 -10.97 -1.80
CA ASP A 40 0.68 -10.90 -3.16
C ASP A 40 -0.12 -9.92 -4.03
N ALA A 41 -1.46 -9.95 -3.93
CA ALA A 41 -2.31 -9.00 -4.65
C ALA A 41 -2.11 -7.56 -4.16
N ILE A 42 -1.96 -7.33 -2.85
CA ILE A 42 -1.65 -6.01 -2.31
C ILE A 42 -0.32 -5.50 -2.87
N SER A 43 0.74 -6.32 -2.84
CA SER A 43 2.06 -5.91 -3.34
C SER A 43 2.10 -5.70 -4.87
N SER A 44 1.27 -6.44 -5.61
CA SER A 44 1.19 -6.34 -7.08
C SER A 44 0.35 -5.16 -7.56
N PHE A 45 -0.74 -4.83 -6.86
CA PHE A 45 -1.73 -3.84 -7.33
C PHE A 45 -1.67 -2.49 -6.61
N ILE A 46 -1.18 -2.43 -5.36
CA ILE A 46 -1.10 -1.19 -4.59
C ILE A 46 0.32 -0.63 -4.69
N LEU A 47 0.54 0.22 -5.69
CA LEU A 47 1.83 0.83 -5.93
C LEU A 47 2.04 2.04 -5.00
N PRO A 48 3.25 2.20 -4.41
CA PRO A 48 3.57 3.40 -3.67
C PRO A 48 3.58 4.63 -4.59
N PRO A 49 3.20 5.82 -4.08
CA PRO A 49 3.34 7.04 -4.86
C PRO A 49 4.81 7.28 -5.19
N ALA A 50 5.08 7.80 -6.39
CA ALA A 50 6.41 8.27 -6.74
C ALA A 50 6.79 9.47 -5.86
N SER A 51 8.06 9.54 -5.45
CA SER A 51 8.61 10.73 -4.80
C SER A 51 8.56 11.91 -5.78
N VAL A 52 8.15 13.08 -5.30
CA VAL A 52 7.98 14.28 -6.14
C VAL A 52 9.13 15.27 -5.92
N SER A 53 9.57 15.44 -4.67
CA SER A 53 10.54 16.47 -4.29
C SER A 53 11.72 15.94 -3.48
N ASN A 54 11.59 14.74 -2.90
CA ASN A 54 12.49 14.17 -1.89
C ASN A 54 12.65 15.05 -0.63
N ARG A 55 11.85 16.12 -0.50
CA ARG A 55 11.75 16.93 0.72
C ARG A 55 10.83 16.22 1.69
N LEU A 56 11.29 16.10 2.94
CA LEU A 56 10.48 15.49 3.99
C LEU A 56 9.11 16.19 4.10
N SER A 57 8.06 15.40 3.87
CA SER A 57 6.67 15.79 4.06
C SER A 57 5.90 14.65 4.71
N ALA A 58 5.03 14.99 5.66
CA ALA A 58 4.30 14.00 6.45
C ALA A 58 2.95 14.53 6.89
N TYR A 59 2.01 13.60 7.12
CA TYR A 59 0.69 13.88 7.68
C TYR A 59 0.55 13.21 9.05
N LEU A 60 0.29 14.00 10.10
CA LEU A 60 -0.02 13.51 11.44
C LEU A 60 -1.48 13.06 11.47
N TYR A 61 -1.73 11.76 11.38
CA TYR A 61 -3.09 11.22 11.23
C TYR A 61 -3.69 10.66 12.52
N LYS A 62 -2.88 10.42 13.55
CA LYS A 62 -3.35 9.88 14.83
C LYS A 62 -2.43 10.33 15.97
N ILE A 63 -3.04 10.66 17.10
CA ILE A 63 -2.35 10.91 18.37
C ILE A 63 -3.01 10.02 19.42
N GLU A 64 -2.21 9.23 20.11
CA GLU A 64 -2.63 8.45 21.27
C GLU A 64 -1.93 8.96 22.52
N HIS A 65 -2.53 8.70 23.68
CA HIS A 65 -1.87 8.88 24.97
C HIS A 65 -1.58 7.49 25.53
N ASP A 66 -0.33 7.25 25.92
CA ASP A 66 0.01 6.03 26.65
C ASP A 66 -0.64 6.05 28.06
N PRO A 67 -0.63 4.94 28.81
CA PRO A 67 -1.19 4.91 30.17
C PRO A 67 -0.54 5.89 31.16
N LYS A 68 0.62 6.47 30.83
CA LYS A 68 1.35 7.48 31.61
C LYS A 68 1.07 8.91 31.13
N GLY A 69 0.23 9.09 30.11
CA GLY A 69 -0.13 10.39 29.52
C GLY A 69 0.83 10.92 28.46
N HIS A 70 1.85 10.14 28.03
CA HIS A 70 2.74 10.59 26.96
C HIS A 70 2.07 10.50 25.61
N LYS A 71 2.30 11.51 24.76
CA LYS A 71 1.76 11.57 23.41
C LYS A 71 2.55 10.67 22.47
N ARG A 72 1.86 9.70 21.86
CA ARG A 72 2.34 8.92 20.72
C ARG A 72 1.73 9.47 19.44
N SER A 73 2.57 10.03 18.57
CA SER A 73 2.15 10.60 17.28
C SER A 73 2.41 9.61 16.16
N PHE A 74 1.43 9.41 15.28
CA PHE A 74 1.56 8.56 14.09
C PHE A 74 1.58 9.42 12.84
N LEU A 75 2.69 9.35 12.13
CA LEU A 75 2.92 10.13 10.91
C LEU A 75 2.89 9.20 9.71
N LYS A 76 2.16 9.60 8.66
CA LYS A 76 2.30 9.04 7.32
C LYS A 76 3.33 9.88 6.58
N ILE A 77 4.50 9.32 6.31
CA ILE A 77 5.51 9.96 5.46
C ILE A 77 5.02 9.90 4.02
N ILE A 78 4.94 11.05 3.37
CA ILE A 78 4.47 11.20 2.00
C ILE A 78 5.66 11.31 1.04
N ASP A 79 6.72 12.00 1.46
CA ASP A 79 7.96 12.14 0.68
C ASP A 79 9.17 12.36 1.62
N GLY A 80 10.37 12.11 1.13
CA GLY A 80 11.63 12.21 1.88
C GLY A 80 11.80 11.15 2.97
N SER A 81 12.70 11.42 3.93
CA SER A 81 13.03 10.48 5.01
C SER A 81 13.24 11.17 6.36
N LEU A 82 13.06 10.40 7.44
CA LEU A 82 13.34 10.78 8.82
C LEU A 82 14.49 9.92 9.35
N ARG A 83 15.41 10.55 10.09
CA ARG A 83 16.49 9.86 10.80
C ARG A 83 16.42 10.21 12.28
N LEU A 84 16.56 9.20 13.13
CA LEU A 84 16.71 9.42 14.58
C LEU A 84 18.02 10.20 14.84
N ARG A 85 17.98 11.12 15.78
CA ARG A 85 19.18 11.82 16.24
C ARG A 85 19.92 11.00 17.29
#